data_AF-A0AAD5FJR9-F1
#
_entry.id   AF-A0AAD5FJR9-F1
#
_cell.length_a   1.000
_cell.length_b   1.000
_cell.length_c   1.000
_cell.angle_alpha   90.00
_cell.angle_beta   90.00
_cell.angle_gamma   90.00
#
_symmetry.space_group_name_H-M   'P 1'
#
loop_
_entity.id
_entity.type
_entity.pdbx_description
1 polymer ?
#
loop_
_entity_poly.entity_id
_entity_poly.type
_entity_poly.pdbx_seq_one_letter_code
_entity_poly.pdbx_strand_id
1 'polypeptide(L)'
;MVKLEVDKLNKEEVRAANKRMKSGKSVGPDDIPARQSRPLKNLRAEKLHVLSAEFIRRFTDFESQKCRFEMLSNPIVVDMKRASTNLQMELIELQCSDTLKLKYDSVCAAHFPCFLPDTPLQLHAQAAQILSVFTSTYLCEQLFSLMKMNKSPLRSLTDEHLHSILRISSAQSLNPDMMHLHLKEMQVSDFNQSE
;
A
#
# COMPACT_ATOMS: atom_id res chain seq x y z
N MET A 1 -14.45 -31.38 -65.51
CA MET A 1 -15.11 -31.16 -64.20
C MET A 1 -14.68 -32.31 -63.28
N VAL A 2 -13.64 -32.13 -62.48
CA VAL A 2 -13.15 -33.15 -61.52
C VAL A 2 -13.86 -32.89 -60.20
N LYS A 3 -14.68 -33.84 -59.74
CA LYS A 3 -15.26 -33.80 -58.39
C LYS A 3 -14.15 -34.17 -57.41
N LEU A 4 -13.77 -33.24 -56.54
CA LEU A 4 -12.99 -33.52 -55.34
C LEU A 4 -13.91 -34.23 -54.34
N GLU A 5 -13.66 -35.51 -54.12
CA GLU A 5 -14.31 -36.27 -53.06
C GLU A 5 -13.57 -36.00 -51.75
N VAL A 6 -14.26 -35.39 -50.79
CA VAL A 6 -13.70 -35.08 -49.47
C VAL A 6 -14.02 -36.26 -48.56
N ASP A 7 -13.00 -37.02 -48.18
CA ASP A 7 -13.14 -38.14 -47.26
C ASP A 7 -13.75 -37.69 -45.92
N LYS A 8 -14.81 -38.37 -45.50
CA LYS A 8 -15.47 -38.11 -44.21
C LYS A 8 -14.60 -38.67 -43.10
N LEU A 9 -14.09 -37.78 -42.24
CA LEU A 9 -13.28 -38.13 -41.07
C LEU A 9 -13.99 -39.16 -40.17
N ASN A 10 -13.29 -40.24 -39.82
CA ASN A 10 -13.82 -41.32 -38.98
C ASN A 10 -13.90 -40.88 -37.51
N LYS A 11 -15.03 -41.20 -36.85
CA LYS A 11 -15.31 -40.88 -35.45
C LYS A 11 -14.26 -41.43 -34.47
N GLU A 12 -13.65 -42.58 -34.77
CA GLU A 12 -12.61 -43.16 -33.90
C GLU A 12 -11.27 -42.42 -34.02
N GLU A 13 -10.96 -41.86 -35.19
CA GLU A 13 -9.75 -41.05 -35.39
C GLU A 13 -9.87 -39.72 -34.64
N VAL A 14 -11.05 -39.09 -34.68
CA VAL A 14 -11.36 -37.89 -33.90
C VAL A 14 -11.26 -38.17 -32.40
N ARG A 15 -11.72 -39.35 -31.94
CA ARG A 15 -11.64 -39.73 -30.53
C ARG A 15 -10.19 -39.98 -30.10
N ALA A 16 -9.39 -40.64 -30.93
CA ALA A 16 -7.97 -40.89 -30.68
C ALA A 16 -7.16 -39.58 -30.65
N ALA A 17 -7.42 -38.66 -31.58
CA ALA A 17 -6.79 -37.34 -31.62
C ALA A 17 -7.13 -36.51 -30.37
N ASN A 18 -8.40 -36.50 -29.95
CA ASN A 18 -8.82 -35.84 -28.71
C ASN A 18 -8.15 -36.45 -27.47
N LYS A 19 -7.96 -37.77 -27.43
CA LYS A 19 -7.24 -38.44 -26.33
C LYS A 19 -5.77 -38.01 -26.28
N ARG A 20 -5.11 -37.88 -27.44
CA ARG A 20 -3.71 -37.42 -27.56
C ARG A 20 -3.56 -35.96 -27.12
N MET A 21 -4.47 -35.09 -27.54
CA MET A 21 -4.52 -33.69 -27.09
C MET A 21 -4.69 -33.58 -25.57
N LYS A 22 -5.64 -34.32 -24.99
CA LYS A 22 -5.87 -34.31 -23.52
C LYS A 22 -4.68 -34.86 -22.72
N SER A 23 -3.94 -35.81 -23.29
CA SER A 23 -2.72 -36.36 -22.65
C SER A 23 -1.46 -35.51 -22.85
N GLY A 24 -1.53 -34.39 -23.59
CA GLY A 24 -0.39 -33.53 -23.87
C GLY A 24 0.67 -34.13 -24.81
N LYS A 25 0.31 -35.20 -25.55
CA LYS A 25 1.18 -35.91 -26.51
C LYS A 25 0.88 -35.54 -27.96
N SER A 26 0.11 -34.48 -28.19
CA SER A 26 -0.18 -33.98 -29.54
C SER A 26 1.03 -33.22 -30.07
N VAL A 27 1.47 -33.62 -31.27
CA VAL A 27 2.60 -33.04 -31.98
C VAL A 27 2.06 -32.38 -33.26
N GLY A 28 2.51 -31.15 -33.55
CA GLY A 28 2.12 -30.45 -34.77
C GLY A 28 2.72 -31.08 -36.04
N PRO A 29 2.38 -30.57 -37.24
CA PRO A 29 2.92 -31.07 -38.51
C PRO A 29 4.45 -31.01 -38.62
N ASP A 30 5.11 -30.19 -37.79
CA ASP A 30 6.57 -29.96 -37.78
C ASP A 30 7.30 -30.69 -36.63
N ASP A 31 6.69 -31.72 -36.05
CA ASP A 31 7.22 -32.46 -34.89
C ASP A 31 7.44 -31.63 -33.60
N ILE A 32 6.93 -30.39 -33.55
CA ILE A 32 7.05 -29.51 -32.37
C ILE A 32 5.97 -29.91 -31.35
N PRO A 33 6.36 -30.36 -30.13
CA PRO A 33 5.40 -30.61 -29.06
C PRO A 33 4.68 -29.31 -28.72
N ALA A 34 3.36 -29.37 -28.54
CA ALA A 34 2.61 -28.25 -27.97
C ALA A 34 3.26 -27.89 -26.63
N ARG A 35 4.09 -26.84 -26.63
CA ARG A 35 4.83 -26.39 -25.45
C ARG A 35 3.83 -26.24 -24.32
N GLN A 36 4.09 -26.97 -23.25
CA GLN A 36 3.32 -26.95 -22.02
C GLN A 36 2.96 -25.50 -21.67
N SER A 37 1.69 -25.15 -21.85
CA SER A 37 1.07 -24.02 -21.18
C SER A 37 0.88 -24.37 -19.69
N ARG A 38 1.94 -24.85 -19.03
CA ARG A 38 2.02 -24.81 -17.56
C ARG A 38 1.97 -23.32 -17.21
N PRO A 39 1.02 -22.91 -16.38
CA PRO A 39 0.11 -21.83 -16.75
C PRO A 39 0.70 -20.50 -16.28
N LEU A 40 0.64 -19.46 -17.11
CA LEU A 40 0.97 -18.09 -16.69
C LEU A 40 0.21 -17.66 -15.41
N LYS A 41 -0.94 -18.29 -15.12
CA LYS A 41 -1.72 -18.10 -13.89
C LYS A 41 -0.93 -18.53 -12.64
N ASN A 42 -0.19 -19.64 -12.69
CA ASN A 42 0.55 -20.16 -11.54
C ASN A 42 1.79 -19.30 -11.25
N LEU A 43 2.47 -18.79 -12.29
CA LEU A 43 3.61 -17.89 -12.15
C LEU A 43 3.22 -16.53 -11.55
N ARG A 44 2.04 -15.99 -11.90
CA ARG A 44 1.52 -14.76 -11.29
C ARG A 44 1.18 -14.97 -9.81
N ALA A 45 0.52 -16.07 -9.48
CA ALA A 45 0.19 -16.40 -8.10
C ALA A 45 1.46 -16.59 -7.24
N GLU A 46 2.48 -17.24 -7.76
CA GLU A 46 3.78 -17.40 -7.09
C GLU A 46 4.45 -16.05 -6.83
N LYS A 47 4.48 -15.15 -7.83
CA LYS A 47 5.05 -13.80 -7.65
C LYS A 47 4.27 -12.96 -6.64
N LEU A 48 2.95 -13.05 -6.63
CA LEU A 48 2.10 -12.37 -5.63
C LEU A 48 2.36 -12.92 -4.23
N HIS A 49 2.53 -14.24 -4.09
CA HIS A 49 2.85 -14.85 -2.82
C HIS A 49 4.22 -14.39 -2.29
N VAL A 50 5.25 -14.36 -3.14
CA VAL A 50 6.58 -13.85 -2.76
C VAL A 50 6.51 -12.38 -2.34
N LEU A 51 5.78 -11.55 -3.09
CA LEU A 51 5.60 -10.14 -2.74
C LEU A 51 4.87 -9.97 -1.40
N SER A 52 3.80 -10.76 -1.17
CA SER A 52 3.06 -10.75 0.09
C SER A 52 3.93 -11.19 1.28
N ALA A 53 4.72 -12.25 1.11
CA ALA A 53 5.64 -12.71 2.15
C ALA A 53 6.71 -11.65 2.47
N GLU A 54 7.30 -11.03 1.44
CA GLU A 54 8.26 -9.94 1.64
C GLU A 54 7.64 -8.70 2.26
N PHE A 55 6.39 -8.37 1.91
CA PHE A 55 5.65 -7.28 2.54
C PHE A 55 5.49 -7.55 4.04
N ILE A 56 4.92 -8.70 4.41
CA ILE A 56 4.75 -9.09 5.82
C ILE A 56 6.10 -9.05 6.55
N ARG A 57 7.15 -9.63 5.95
CA ARG A 57 8.50 -9.68 6.53
C ARG A 57 9.13 -8.29 6.73
N ARG A 58 8.82 -7.31 5.88
CA ARG A 58 9.33 -5.94 6.01
C ARG A 58 8.57 -5.11 7.04
N PHE A 59 7.29 -5.41 7.23
CA PHE A 59 6.40 -4.67 8.12
C PHE A 59 6.01 -5.46 9.39
N THR A 60 6.78 -6.49 9.78
CA THR A 60 6.46 -7.29 11.00
C THR A 60 6.49 -6.44 12.26
N ASP A 61 7.33 -5.40 12.27
CA ASP A 61 7.50 -4.44 13.36
C ASP A 61 6.23 -3.60 13.57
N PHE A 62 5.40 -3.41 12.54
CA PHE A 62 4.10 -2.72 12.67
C PHE A 62 3.13 -3.48 13.58
N GLU A 63 3.24 -4.80 13.67
CA GLU A 63 2.42 -5.59 14.61
C GLU A 63 2.70 -5.18 16.06
N SER A 64 3.95 -4.87 16.40
CA SER A 64 4.30 -4.36 17.74
C SER A 64 3.71 -2.99 18.03
N GLN A 65 3.43 -2.20 16.98
CA GLN A 65 2.89 -0.85 17.08
C GLN A 65 1.36 -0.81 16.93
N LYS A 66 0.71 -1.95 16.67
CA LYS A 66 -0.74 -2.05 16.42
C LYS A 66 -1.59 -1.39 17.48
N CYS A 67 -1.30 -1.61 18.76
CA CYS A 67 -2.01 -0.95 19.86
C CYS A 67 -1.93 0.59 19.76
N ARG A 68 -0.77 1.13 19.36
CA ARG A 68 -0.57 2.58 19.25
C ARG A 68 -1.34 3.17 18.08
N PHE A 69 -1.40 2.43 16.96
CA PHE A 69 -2.23 2.80 15.81
C PHE A 69 -3.71 2.79 16.17
N GLU A 70 -4.21 1.73 16.83
CA GLU A 70 -5.61 1.63 17.25
C GLU A 70 -6.01 2.79 18.18
N MET A 71 -5.14 3.17 19.13
CA MET A 71 -5.36 4.32 20.02
C MET A 71 -5.39 5.66 19.27
N LEU A 72 -4.54 5.83 18.26
CA LEU A 72 -4.52 7.03 17.44
C LEU A 72 -5.75 7.09 16.53
N SER A 73 -6.13 5.96 15.94
CA SER A 73 -7.25 5.85 15.01
C SER A 73 -8.58 6.13 15.68
N ASN A 74 -8.80 5.62 16.90
CA ASN A 74 -10.02 5.94 17.65
C ASN A 74 -9.76 5.89 19.17
N PRO A 75 -9.36 7.01 19.79
CA PRO A 75 -9.09 7.06 21.23
C PRO A 75 -10.35 6.97 22.09
N ILE A 76 -11.54 7.16 21.51
CA ILE A 76 -12.84 7.14 22.21
C ILE A 76 -13.31 5.72 22.55
N VAL A 77 -12.97 4.72 21.73
CA VAL A 77 -13.47 3.33 21.90
C VAL A 77 -12.38 2.32 22.24
N VAL A 78 -11.12 2.76 22.32
CA VAL A 78 -9.99 1.86 22.54
C VAL A 78 -9.97 1.29 23.96
N ASP A 79 -9.59 0.02 24.09
CA ASP A 79 -9.40 -0.62 25.40
C ASP A 79 -8.19 -0.01 26.12
N MET A 80 -8.47 0.76 27.17
CA MET A 80 -7.47 1.44 27.98
C MET A 80 -6.48 0.46 28.63
N LYS A 81 -6.89 -0.78 28.93
CA LYS A 81 -6.00 -1.77 29.58
C LYS A 81 -4.76 -2.11 28.75
N ARG A 82 -4.80 -1.84 27.44
CA ARG A 82 -3.70 -2.08 26.50
C ARG A 82 -2.71 -0.90 26.44
N ALA A 83 -3.03 0.24 27.05
CA ALA A 83 -2.19 1.43 27.10
C ALA A 83 -1.20 1.39 28.28
N SER A 84 -0.16 2.21 28.22
CA SER A 84 0.72 2.47 29.37
C SER A 84 -0.03 3.28 30.44
N THR A 85 0.37 3.18 31.70
CA THR A 85 -0.32 3.83 32.84
C THR A 85 -0.57 5.33 32.64
N ASN A 86 0.42 6.05 32.10
CA ASN A 86 0.28 7.48 31.84
C ASN A 86 -0.78 7.76 30.75
N LEU A 87 -0.78 6.95 29.69
CA LEU A 87 -1.76 7.08 28.61
C LEU A 87 -3.15 6.57 29.01
N GLN A 88 -3.24 5.63 29.95
CA GLN A 88 -4.52 5.18 30.52
C GLN A 88 -5.29 6.34 31.14
N MET A 89 -4.62 7.20 31.92
CA MET A 89 -5.29 8.35 32.53
C MET A 89 -5.84 9.32 31.47
N GLU A 90 -5.02 9.66 30.46
CA GLU A 90 -5.46 10.54 29.35
C GLU A 90 -6.63 9.94 28.57
N LEU A 91 -6.59 8.63 28.30
CA LEU A 91 -7.69 7.92 27.64
C LEU A 91 -8.95 7.91 28.49
N ILE A 92 -8.85 7.74 29.81
CA ILE A 92 -10.01 7.83 30.71
C ILE A 92 -10.65 9.20 30.61
N GLU A 93 -9.87 10.28 30.75
CA GLU A 93 -10.37 11.65 30.68
C GLU A 93 -11.06 11.94 29.35
N LEU A 94 -10.45 11.50 28.26
CA LEU A 94 -10.97 11.66 26.91
C LEU A 94 -12.26 10.85 26.67
N GLN A 95 -12.31 9.61 27.18
CA GLN A 95 -13.49 8.73 27.11
C GLN A 95 -14.61 9.11 28.09
N CYS A 96 -14.33 9.91 29.12
CA CYS A 96 -15.35 10.42 30.03
C CYS A 96 -16.03 11.69 29.52
N SER A 97 -15.45 12.36 28.51
CA SER A 97 -15.97 13.61 27.98
C SER A 97 -16.97 13.40 26.84
N ASP A 98 -18.26 13.53 27.11
CA ASP A 98 -19.31 13.43 26.08
C ASP A 98 -19.16 14.51 25.01
N THR A 99 -18.63 15.69 25.37
CA THR A 99 -18.30 16.75 24.41
C THR A 99 -17.24 16.29 23.41
N LEU A 100 -16.17 15.63 23.88
CA LEU A 100 -15.11 15.12 22.99
C LEU A 100 -15.60 13.94 22.15
N LYS A 101 -16.47 13.08 22.69
CA LYS A 101 -17.12 12.01 21.91
C LYS A 101 -17.95 12.56 20.77
N LEU A 102 -18.86 13.48 21.06
CA LEU A 102 -19.69 14.13 20.05
C LEU A 102 -18.82 14.89 19.03
N LYS A 103 -17.71 15.48 19.50
CA LYS A 103 -16.77 16.15 18.60
C LYS A 103 -16.10 15.15 17.67
N TYR A 104 -15.59 14.03 18.18
CA TYR A 104 -15.02 12.94 17.40
C TYR A 104 -16.02 12.37 16.38
N ASP A 105 -17.30 12.23 16.74
CA ASP A 105 -18.32 11.78 15.77
C ASP A 105 -18.58 12.82 14.67
N SER A 106 -18.40 14.11 14.99
CA SER A 106 -18.58 15.23 14.05
C SER A 106 -17.37 15.49 13.15
N VAL A 107 -16.15 15.07 13.56
CA VAL A 107 -14.90 15.32 12.83
C VAL A 107 -14.14 14.00 12.66
N CYS A 108 -13.70 13.65 11.46
CA CYS A 108 -12.99 12.38 11.28
C CYS A 108 -11.70 12.30 12.13
N ALA A 109 -11.20 11.07 12.36
CA ALA A 109 -10.03 10.79 13.20
C ALA A 109 -8.80 11.67 12.88
N ALA A 110 -8.61 12.05 11.62
CA ALA A 110 -7.52 12.91 11.19
C ALA A 110 -7.57 14.34 11.77
N HIS A 111 -8.77 14.88 12.00
CA HIS A 111 -8.96 16.25 12.50
C HIS A 111 -9.20 16.32 14.00
N PHE A 112 -9.54 15.19 14.62
CA PHE A 112 -9.81 15.13 16.05
C PHE A 112 -8.65 15.64 16.93
N PRO A 113 -7.36 15.35 16.63
CA PRO A 113 -6.23 15.87 17.42
C PRO A 113 -6.18 17.40 17.52
N CYS A 114 -6.72 18.13 16.53
CA CYS A 114 -6.76 19.60 16.56
C CYS A 114 -7.75 20.18 17.58
N PHE A 115 -8.63 19.35 18.14
CA PHE A 115 -9.64 19.76 19.12
C PHE A 115 -9.30 19.32 20.54
N LEU A 116 -8.18 18.63 20.71
CA LEU A 116 -7.66 18.29 22.02
C LEU A 116 -7.00 19.53 22.66
N PRO A 117 -7.07 19.66 23.99
CA PRO A 117 -6.44 20.78 24.68
C PRO A 117 -4.92 20.79 24.47
N ASP A 118 -4.34 21.99 24.34
CA ASP A 118 -2.90 22.25 24.14
C ASP A 118 -2.00 21.84 25.33
N THR A 119 -2.56 21.12 26.29
CA THR A 119 -1.81 20.46 27.35
C THR A 119 -0.91 19.37 26.74
N PRO A 120 0.31 19.17 27.27
CA PRO A 120 1.21 18.13 26.78
C PRO A 120 0.62 16.75 27.11
N LEU A 121 -0.17 16.21 26.17
CA LEU A 121 -0.70 14.85 26.24
C LEU A 121 0.31 13.89 25.62
N GLN A 122 0.55 12.77 26.29
CA GLN A 122 1.27 11.64 25.76
C GLN A 122 0.60 11.10 24.47
N LEU A 123 -0.71 11.25 24.33
CA LEU A 123 -1.43 11.01 23.08
C LEU A 123 -0.93 11.87 21.92
N HIS A 124 -0.66 13.17 22.14
CA HIS A 124 -0.11 14.07 21.11
C HIS A 124 1.31 13.67 20.72
N ALA A 125 2.15 13.33 21.70
CA ALA A 125 3.51 12.85 21.44
C ALA A 125 3.51 11.55 20.63
N GLN A 126 2.59 10.62 20.94
CA GLN A 126 2.43 9.37 20.19
C GLN A 126 1.92 9.63 18.77
N ALA A 127 0.93 10.53 18.60
CA ALA A 127 0.45 10.97 17.30
C ALA A 127 1.58 11.53 16.45
N ALA A 128 2.34 12.48 17.00
CA ALA A 128 3.48 13.09 16.31
C ALA A 128 4.53 12.06 15.90
N GLN A 129 4.87 11.10 16.78
CA GLN A 129 5.82 10.04 16.46
C GLN A 129 5.33 9.16 15.31
N ILE A 130 4.07 8.73 15.34
CA ILE A 130 3.50 7.88 14.28
C ILE A 130 3.46 8.66 12.96
N LEU A 131 2.97 9.89 12.98
CA LEU A 131 2.89 10.74 11.80
C LEU A 131 4.27 11.12 11.25
N SER A 132 5.31 11.19 12.10
CA SER A 132 6.68 11.46 11.64
C SER A 132 7.22 10.39 10.68
N VAL A 133 6.82 9.13 10.85
CA VAL A 133 7.22 8.01 9.99
C VAL A 133 6.61 8.15 8.59
N PHE A 134 5.33 8.52 8.52
CA PHE A 134 4.65 8.71 7.23
C PHE A 134 5.06 10.02 6.55
N THR A 135 5.16 11.11 7.31
CA THR A 135 5.60 12.41 6.78
C THR A 135 7.02 12.34 6.26
N SER A 136 7.97 11.68 6.95
CA SER A 136 9.34 11.56 6.45
C SER A 136 9.41 10.82 5.10
N THR A 137 8.60 9.79 4.91
CA THR A 137 8.50 9.09 3.61
C THR A 137 7.98 10.01 2.51
N TYR A 138 6.89 10.74 2.76
CA TYR A 138 6.37 11.72 1.81
C TYR A 138 7.37 12.84 1.50
N LEU A 139 8.04 13.38 2.53
CA LEU A 139 9.08 14.39 2.35
C LEU A 139 10.24 13.84 1.52
N CYS A 140 10.63 12.58 1.71
CA CYS A 140 11.63 11.91 0.87
C CYS A 140 11.18 11.78 -0.59
N GLU A 141 9.91 11.43 -0.86
CA GLU A 141 9.37 11.36 -2.22
C GLU A 141 9.34 12.74 -2.90
N GLN A 142 8.93 13.77 -2.15
CA GLN A 142 8.93 15.16 -2.63
C GLN A 142 10.35 15.64 -2.90
N LEU A 143 11.30 15.32 -2.02
CA LEU A 143 12.72 15.63 -2.21
C LEU A 143 13.30 14.91 -3.43
N PHE A 144 12.96 13.65 -3.65
CA PHE A 144 13.38 12.90 -4.84
C PHE A 144 12.80 13.49 -6.12
N SER A 145 11.54 13.92 -6.09
CA SER A 145 10.91 14.60 -7.21
C SER A 145 11.61 15.93 -7.52
N LEU A 146 11.93 16.73 -6.50
CA LEU A 146 12.75 17.95 -6.66
C LEU A 146 14.13 17.65 -7.24
N MET A 147 14.80 16.59 -6.76
CA MET A 147 16.08 16.15 -7.30
C MET A 147 15.98 15.80 -8.78
N LYS A 148 14.92 15.09 -9.19
CA LYS A 148 14.66 14.74 -10.59
C LYS A 148 14.41 15.96 -11.47
N MET A 149 13.72 16.98 -10.96
CA MET A 149 13.47 18.23 -11.70
C MET A 149 14.73 19.09 -11.85
N ASN A 150 15.62 19.08 -10.84
CA ASN A 150 16.84 19.89 -10.84
C ASN A 150 18.01 19.23 -11.58
N LYS A 151 18.02 17.90 -11.68
CA LYS A 151 19.01 17.17 -12.47
C LYS A 151 18.60 17.16 -13.95
N SER A 152 18.96 18.21 -14.70
CA SER A 152 18.74 18.23 -16.15
C SER A 152 19.82 17.43 -16.89
N PRO A 153 19.52 16.81 -18.05
CA PRO A 153 20.52 16.09 -18.86
C PRO A 153 21.67 16.97 -19.36
N LEU A 154 21.51 18.29 -19.31
CA LEU A 154 22.43 19.29 -19.86
C LEU A 154 23.38 19.88 -18.80
N ARG A 155 23.25 19.51 -17.52
CA ARG A 155 24.06 20.05 -16.42
C ARG A 155 24.73 18.92 -15.62
N SER A 156 26.06 18.88 -15.67
CA SER A 156 26.86 18.11 -14.71
C SER A 156 26.85 18.83 -13.36
N LEU A 157 25.86 18.53 -12.52
CA LEU A 157 25.84 19.01 -11.13
C LEU A 157 26.79 18.17 -10.29
N THR A 158 27.70 18.83 -9.55
CA THR A 158 28.45 18.19 -8.47
C THR A 158 27.55 18.02 -7.23
N ASP A 159 27.90 17.10 -6.33
CA ASP A 159 27.11 16.81 -5.12
C ASP A 159 26.88 18.05 -4.25
N GLU A 160 27.90 18.91 -4.09
CA GLU A 160 27.78 20.15 -3.31
C GLU A 160 26.74 21.14 -3.88
N HIS A 161 26.70 21.27 -5.21
CA HIS A 161 25.71 22.11 -5.87
C HIS A 161 24.30 21.52 -5.73
N LEU A 162 24.18 20.19 -5.88
CA LEU A 162 22.91 19.51 -5.71
C LEU A 162 22.37 19.64 -4.28
N HIS A 163 23.24 19.45 -3.28
CA HIS A 163 22.89 19.62 -1.87
C HIS A 163 22.41 21.04 -1.57
N SER A 164 23.11 22.06 -2.09
CA SER A 164 22.74 23.46 -1.93
C SER A 164 21.39 23.79 -2.59
N ILE A 165 21.15 23.30 -3.81
CA ILE A 165 19.89 23.47 -4.54
C ILE A 165 18.74 22.79 -3.79
N LEU A 166 18.93 21.53 -3.39
CA LEU A 166 17.91 20.77 -2.66
C LEU A 166 17.56 21.44 -1.33
N ARG A 167 18.54 21.95 -0.59
CA ARG A 167 18.30 22.67 0.67
C ARG A 167 17.46 23.93 0.46
N ILE A 168 17.77 24.72 -0.56
CA ILE A 168 17.03 25.96 -0.87
C ILE A 168 15.61 25.64 -1.35
N SER A 169 15.48 24.74 -2.34
CA SER A 169 14.17 24.33 -2.84
C SER A 169 13.31 23.74 -1.72
N SER A 170 13.90 22.92 -0.85
CA SER A 170 13.17 22.29 0.24
C SER A 170 12.65 23.29 1.26
N ALA A 171 13.45 24.28 1.64
CA ALA A 171 13.04 25.33 2.56
C ALA A 171 11.90 26.22 1.99
N GLN A 172 11.77 26.28 0.67
CA GLN A 172 10.77 27.12 -0.01
C GLN A 172 9.49 26.36 -0.37
N SER A 173 9.57 25.04 -0.61
CA SER A 173 8.47 24.25 -1.16
C SER A 173 7.99 23.10 -0.27
N LEU A 174 8.81 22.59 0.67
CA LEU A 174 8.36 21.57 1.62
C LEU A 174 7.85 22.24 2.90
N ASN A 175 6.55 22.47 2.94
CA ASN A 175 5.84 22.67 4.20
C ASN A 175 5.20 21.33 4.58
N PRO A 176 5.65 20.65 5.66
CA PRO A 176 4.98 19.47 6.16
C PRO A 176 3.68 19.93 6.83
N ASP A 177 2.68 20.28 6.03
CA ASP A 177 1.33 20.42 6.53
C ASP A 177 0.86 19.02 6.95
N MET A 178 1.01 18.72 8.24
CA MET A 178 0.61 17.44 8.84
C MET A 178 -0.86 17.14 8.52
N MET A 179 -1.70 18.15 8.34
CA MET A 179 -3.12 17.99 7.98
C MET A 179 -3.29 17.56 6.52
N HIS A 180 -2.45 18.07 5.62
CA HIS A 180 -2.52 17.76 4.19
C HIS A 180 -2.04 16.35 3.85
N LEU A 181 -1.19 15.73 4.69
CA LEU A 181 -0.82 14.32 4.53
C LEU A 181 -2.01 13.38 4.75
N HIS A 182 -2.90 13.72 5.69
CA HIS A 182 -4.05 12.90 6.06
C HIS A 182 -5.13 12.85 4.97
N LEU A 183 -5.30 13.93 4.20
CA LEU A 183 -6.29 13.98 3.11
C LEU A 183 -5.96 13.05 1.94
N LYS A 184 -4.68 12.70 1.75
CA LYS A 184 -4.25 11.87 0.62
C LYS A 184 -4.23 10.37 0.96
N GLU A 185 -3.85 10.02 2.19
CA GLU A 185 -3.74 8.61 2.61
C GLU A 185 -5.09 7.99 3.01
N MET A 186 -6.05 8.75 3.57
CA MET A 186 -7.39 8.19 3.87
C MET A 186 -8.26 7.95 2.63
N GLN A 187 -7.94 8.51 1.46
CA GLN A 187 -8.62 8.18 0.20
C GLN A 187 -8.26 6.78 -0.33
N VAL A 188 -7.20 6.14 0.20
CA VAL A 188 -6.82 4.77 -0.19
C VAL A 188 -7.64 3.72 0.56
N SER A 189 -8.19 4.06 1.73
CA SER A 189 -9.00 3.14 2.55
C SER A 189 -10.43 2.95 2.02
N ASP A 190 -10.93 3.82 1.13
CA ASP A 190 -12.26 3.69 0.50
C ASP A 190 -12.29 2.74 -0.70
N PHE A 191 -11.15 2.12 -1.08
CA PHE A 191 -11.09 1.23 -2.24
C PHE A 191 -11.45 -0.25 -1.98
N ASN A 192 -11.91 -0.62 -0.79
CA ASN A 192 -12.30 -2.00 -0.45
C ASN A 192 -13.77 -2.16 -0.01
N GLN A 193 -14.67 -1.27 -0.45
CA GLN A 193 -16.12 -1.52 -0.39
C GLN A 193 -16.79 -1.06 -1.69
N SER A 194 -16.47 -1.69 -2.81
CA SER A 194 -17.31 -1.72 -4.03
C SER A 194 -16.72 -2.71 -5.04
N GLU A 195 -17.04 -4.00 -4.88
CA GLU A 195 -17.48 -4.96 -5.91
C GLU A 195 -17.53 -6.39 -5.34
#